data_AF-A0A081C473-F1
#
_entry.id   AF-A0A081C473-F1
#
_cell.length_a   1.000
_cell.length_b   1.000
_cell.length_c   1.000
_cell.angle_alpha   90.00
_cell.angle_beta   90.00
_cell.angle_gamma   90.00
#
_symmetry.space_group_name_H-M   'P 1'
#
loop_
_entity.id
_entity.type
_entity.pdbx_description
1 polymer ?
#
loop_
_entity_poly.entity_id
_entity_poly.type
_entity_poly.pdbx_seq_one_letter_code
_entity_poly.pdbx_strand_id
1 'polypeptide(L)'
;MDSSQIEFKQLPIPAHYGKVVSRIFYVIERGRSPVMEMFQSLELSVKDDIKDLICRMATMKNLKSPKIKYHLKGYSYGEIRPMPHRFFFFQQCGKNIIFFDYL
;
A
#
# COMPACT_ATOMS: atom_id res chain seq x y z
N MET A 1 13.74 20.35 19.55
CA MET A 1 13.11 19.02 19.60
C MET A 1 12.51 18.78 18.24
N ASP A 2 13.19 18.00 17.41
CA ASP A 2 12.78 17.71 16.04
C ASP A 2 11.76 16.56 16.09
N SER A 3 10.49 16.91 16.37
CA SER A 3 9.41 15.94 16.33
C SER A 3 9.12 15.64 14.86
N SER A 4 9.72 14.57 14.32
CA SER A 4 9.32 14.01 13.04
C SER A 4 7.81 13.72 13.08
N GLN A 5 7.02 14.62 12.49
CA GLN A 5 5.57 14.46 12.39
C GLN A 5 5.30 13.34 11.39
N ILE A 6 5.04 12.16 11.93
CA ILE A 6 4.64 10.97 11.19
C ILE A 6 3.16 10.74 11.45
N GLU A 7 2.36 10.73 10.38
CA GLU A 7 0.94 10.46 10.43
C GLU A 7 0.60 9.24 9.58
N PHE A 8 -0.40 8.49 10.01
CA PHE A 8 -0.94 7.36 9.25
C PHE A 8 -2.34 7.72 8.80
N LYS A 9 -2.54 7.84 7.48
CA LYS A 9 -3.85 8.16 6.92
C LYS A 9 -4.49 6.91 6.34
N GLN A 10 -5.72 6.64 6.77
CA GLN A 10 -6.47 5.49 6.29
C GLN A 10 -7.02 5.76 4.89
N LEU A 11 -6.88 4.78 3.99
CA LEU A 11 -7.57 4.76 2.70
C LEU A 11 -8.97 4.15 2.85
N PRO A 12 -10.03 4.88 2.47
CA PRO A 12 -11.37 4.31 2.44
C PRO A 12 -11.48 3.31 1.28
N ILE A 13 -11.98 2.11 1.58
CA ILE A 13 -12.25 1.07 0.57
C ILE A 13 -13.73 1.12 0.22
N PRO A 14 -14.09 1.31 -1.07
CA PRO A 14 -15.49 1.37 -1.46
C PRO A 14 -16.23 0.07 -1.14
N ALA A 15 -17.47 0.19 -0.65
CA ALA A 15 -18.26 -0.96 -0.21
C ALA A 15 -18.52 -2.01 -1.32
N HIS A 16 -18.52 -1.60 -2.59
CA HIS A 16 -18.73 -2.50 -3.73
C HIS A 16 -17.59 -3.51 -3.94
N TYR A 17 -16.40 -3.30 -3.36
CA TYR A 17 -15.31 -4.29 -3.35
C TYR A 17 -15.52 -5.41 -2.33
N GLY A 18 -16.54 -5.30 -1.47
CA GLY A 18 -16.90 -6.30 -0.47
C GLY A 18 -16.56 -5.88 0.97
N LYS A 19 -16.67 -6.84 1.89
CA LYS A 19 -16.45 -6.61 3.32
C LYS A 19 -14.97 -6.42 3.61
N VAL A 20 -14.61 -5.26 4.18
CA VAL A 20 -13.24 -4.96 4.62
C VAL A 20 -12.83 -5.90 5.76
N VAL A 21 -11.79 -6.70 5.51
CA VAL A 21 -11.14 -7.59 6.50
C VAL A 21 -9.82 -7.02 7.01
N SER A 22 -9.18 -6.14 6.23
CA SER A 22 -7.94 -5.43 6.55
C SER A 22 -8.07 -3.95 6.20
N ARG A 23 -7.66 -3.06 7.10
CA ARG A 23 -7.62 -1.60 6.88
C ARG A 23 -6.33 -1.22 6.17
N ILE A 24 -6.43 -0.32 5.19
CA ILE A 24 -5.29 0.17 4.44
C ILE A 24 -4.90 1.56 4.94
N PHE A 25 -3.61 1.77 5.19
CA PHE A 25 -3.02 3.05 5.58
C PHE A 25 -1.87 3.41 4.67
N TYR A 26 -1.55 4.70 4.59
CA TYR A 26 -0.28 5.19 4.06
C TYR A 26 0.36 6.17 5.04
N VAL A 27 1.69 6.24 5.01
CA VAL A 27 2.48 7.14 5.85
C VAL A 27 2.55 8.54 5.23
N ILE A 28 2.42 9.55 6.08
CA ILE A 28 2.68 10.95 5.79
C ILE A 28 3.81 11.41 6.73
N GLU A 29 4.93 11.84 6.16
CA GLU A 29 6.08 12.35 6.88
C GLU A 29 6.27 13.83 6.52
N ARG A 30 6.27 14.71 7.53
CA ARG A 30 6.45 16.16 7.33
C ARG A 30 5.44 16.74 6.31
N GLY A 31 4.20 16.26 6.35
CA GLY A 31 3.12 16.67 5.45
C GLY A 31 3.15 16.06 4.04
N ARG A 32 4.11 15.17 3.75
CA ARG A 32 4.29 14.54 2.43
C ARG A 32 4.18 13.03 2.50
N SER A 33 3.74 12.40 1.42
CA SER A 33 3.67 10.94 1.34
C SER A 33 4.33 10.48 0.05
N PRO A 34 5.55 9.93 0.11
CA PRO A 34 6.26 9.42 -1.07
C PRO A 34 5.42 8.42 -1.87
N VAL A 35 4.71 7.54 -1.16
CA VAL A 35 3.76 6.59 -1.74
C VAL A 35 2.68 7.29 -2.56
N MET A 36 2.01 8.29 -1.98
CA MET A 36 0.91 8.97 -2.68
C MET A 36 1.40 9.86 -3.81
N GLU A 37 2.54 10.56 -3.63
CA GLU A 37 3.16 11.36 -4.69
C GLU A 37 3.50 10.50 -5.90
N MET A 38 4.12 9.34 -5.67
CA MET A 38 4.46 8.42 -6.74
C MET A 38 3.24 7.77 -7.35
N PHE A 39 2.24 7.39 -6.55
CA PHE A 39 0.97 6.89 -7.06
C PHE A 39 0.30 7.91 -8.00
N GLN A 40 0.31 9.21 -7.68
CA GLN A 40 -0.25 10.25 -8.53
C GLN A 40 0.53 10.47 -9.82
N SER A 41 1.82 10.13 -9.87
CA SER A 41 2.65 10.22 -11.08
C SER A 41 2.39 9.11 -12.10
N LEU A 42 1.72 8.03 -11.72
CA LEU A 42 1.48 6.87 -12.58
C LEU A 42 0.43 7.13 -13.66
N GLU A 43 0.55 6.37 -14.75
CA GLU A 43 -0.49 6.30 -15.79
C GLU A 43 -1.81 5.76 -15.22
N LEU A 44 -2.93 6.18 -15.81
CA LEU A 44 -4.27 5.86 -15.30
C LEU A 44 -4.52 4.34 -15.22
N SER A 45 -4.12 3.60 -16.26
CA SER A 45 -4.21 2.13 -16.29
C SER A 45 -3.50 1.48 -15.11
N VAL A 46 -2.29 1.93 -14.80
CA VAL A 46 -1.48 1.40 -13.70
C VAL A 46 -2.05 1.81 -12.34
N LYS A 47 -2.58 3.04 -12.22
CA LYS A 47 -3.30 3.48 -11.01
C LYS A 47 -4.48 2.59 -10.71
N ASP A 48 -5.29 2.26 -11.72
CA ASP A 48 -6.50 1.47 -11.54
C ASP A 48 -6.15 0.01 -11.20
N ASP A 49 -5.12 -0.55 -11.83
CA ASP A 49 -4.55 -1.85 -11.47
C ASP A 49 -4.10 -1.91 -10.00
N ILE A 50 -3.40 -0.89 -9.51
CA ILE A 50 -2.94 -0.82 -8.12
C ILE A 50 -4.14 -0.65 -7.17
N LYS A 51 -5.11 0.21 -7.51
CA LYS A 51 -6.32 0.40 -6.70
C LYS A 51 -7.10 -0.90 -6.55
N ASP A 52 -7.32 -1.63 -7.64
CA ASP A 52 -7.98 -2.94 -7.60
C ASP A 52 -7.23 -3.88 -6.65
N LEU A 53 -5.90 -3.95 -6.80
CA LEU A 53 -5.07 -4.82 -5.98
C LEU A 53 -5.13 -4.44 -4.49
N ILE A 54 -5.05 -3.15 -4.15
CA ILE A 54 -5.18 -2.65 -2.78
C ILE A 54 -6.57 -2.97 -2.20
N CYS A 55 -7.63 -2.77 -2.99
CA CYS A 55 -8.98 -3.09 -2.56
C CYS A 55 -9.14 -4.59 -2.29
N ARG A 56 -8.57 -5.45 -3.15
CA ARG A 56 -8.55 -6.89 -2.93
C ARG A 56 -7.72 -7.29 -1.71
N MET A 57 -6.61 -6.62 -1.43
CA MET A 57 -5.83 -6.83 -0.19
C MET A 57 -6.65 -6.48 1.05
N ALA A 58 -7.54 -5.49 0.94
CA ALA A 58 -8.41 -5.06 2.02
C ALA A 58 -9.60 -6.00 2.27
N THR A 59 -10.10 -6.70 1.25
CA THR A 59 -11.34 -7.50 1.32
C THR A 59 -11.10 -9.02 1.27
N MET A 60 -9.94 -9.49 0.80
CA MET A 60 -9.61 -10.90 0.70
C MET A 60 -8.53 -11.30 1.73
N LYS A 61 -8.83 -12.31 2.54
CA LYS A 61 -7.80 -12.94 3.39
C LYS A 61 -6.82 -13.73 2.53
N ASN A 62 -5.52 -13.63 2.84
CA ASN A 62 -4.46 -14.39 2.18
C ASN A 62 -4.44 -14.24 0.65
N LEU A 63 -4.67 -13.03 0.14
CA LEU A 63 -4.62 -12.73 -1.29
C LEU A 63 -3.28 -13.20 -1.88
N LYS A 64 -3.34 -14.06 -2.90
CA LYS A 64 -2.19 -14.43 -3.71
C LYS A 64 -2.25 -13.68 -5.04
N SER A 65 -1.19 -12.95 -5.36
CA SER A 65 -1.05 -12.25 -6.63
C SER A 65 0.41 -12.30 -7.07
N PRO A 66 0.71 -12.55 -8.36
CA PRO A 66 2.09 -12.49 -8.85
C PRO A 66 2.68 -11.07 -8.77
N LYS A 67 1.82 -10.04 -8.65
CA LYS A 67 2.23 -8.65 -8.44
C LYS A 67 2.56 -8.33 -6.97
N ILE A 68 2.27 -9.25 -6.04
CA ILE A 68 2.55 -9.09 -4.60
C ILE A 68 3.65 -10.09 -4.20
N LYS A 69 4.71 -9.60 -3.57
CA LYS A 69 5.66 -10.47 -2.86
C LYS A 69 5.64 -10.15 -1.38
N TYR A 70 5.41 -11.17 -0.57
CA TYR A 70 5.48 -11.09 0.89
C TYR A 70 6.89 -11.47 1.37
N HIS A 71 7.35 -10.85 2.45
CA HIS A 71 8.56 -11.24 3.18
C HIS A 71 9.79 -11.37 2.29
N LEU A 72 10.22 -10.23 1.70
CA LEU A 72 11.52 -10.18 1.04
C LEU A 72 12.59 -10.67 2.01
N LYS A 73 13.49 -11.56 1.55
CA LYS A 73 14.44 -12.28 2.40
C LYS A 73 15.23 -11.30 3.28
N GLY A 74 14.98 -11.34 4.60
CA GLY A 74 15.61 -10.46 5.59
C GLY A 74 14.75 -9.28 6.09
N TYR A 75 13.53 -9.11 5.57
CA TYR A 75 12.64 -7.99 5.91
C TYR A 75 11.22 -8.44 6.29
N SER A 76 10.56 -7.64 7.14
CA SER A 76 9.19 -7.87 7.63
C SER A 76 8.10 -7.22 6.77
N TYR A 77 8.45 -6.70 5.59
CA TYR A 77 7.53 -6.02 4.67
C TYR A 77 7.34 -6.80 3.35
N GLY A 78 6.28 -6.45 2.62
CA GLY A 78 5.97 -6.92 1.27
C GLY A 78 6.04 -5.78 0.25
N GLU A 79 5.96 -6.15 -1.03
CA GLU A 79 5.98 -5.21 -2.16
C GLU A 79 4.83 -5.47 -3.13
N ILE A 80 4.29 -4.40 -3.71
CA ILE A 80 3.51 -4.44 -4.95
C ILE A 80 4.41 -3.95 -6.08
N ARG A 81 4.50 -4.70 -7.18
CA ARG A 81 5.27 -4.31 -8.37
C ARG A 81 4.36 -3.74 -9.45
N PRO A 82 4.20 -2.40 -9.56
CA PRO A 82 3.38 -1.77 -10.60
C PRO A 82 4.04 -1.79 -11.99
N MET A 83 5.38 -1.72 -12.05
CA MET A 83 6.18 -1.66 -13.28
C MET A 83 7.51 -2.40 -13.08
N PRO A 84 8.28 -2.69 -14.14
CA PRO A 84 9.65 -3.15 -13.98
C PRO A 84 10.45 -2.19 -13.09
N HIS A 85 11.14 -2.74 -12.07
CA HIS A 85 11.98 -1.99 -11.13
C HIS A 85 11.27 -0.93 -10.29
N ARG A 86 9.94 -0.93 -10.24
CA ARG A 86 9.18 -0.04 -9.36
C ARG A 86 8.40 -0.84 -8.32
N PHE A 87 8.39 -0.39 -7.07
CA PHE A 87 7.88 -1.16 -5.93
C PHE A 87 7.19 -0.26 -4.91
N PHE A 88 5.94 -0.55 -4.57
CA PHE A 88 5.29 -0.01 -3.38
C PHE A 88 5.52 -0.94 -2.20
N PHE A 89 6.17 -0.45 -1.15
CA PHE A 89 6.43 -1.26 0.05
C PHE A 89 5.31 -1.10 1.07
N PHE A 90 4.93 -2.22 1.67
CA PHE A 90 3.91 -2.26 2.71
C PHE A 90 4.25 -3.23 3.83
N GLN A 91 3.81 -2.92 5.05
CA GLN A 91 3.91 -3.83 6.19
C GLN A 91 2.51 -4.22 6.66
N GLN A 92 2.31 -5.51 6.97
CA GLN A 92 1.09 -6.01 7.58
C GLN A 92 1.26 -6.13 9.10
N CYS A 93 0.46 -5.37 9.85
CA CYS A 93 0.40 -5.38 11.30
C CYS A 93 -1.02 -5.79 11.74
N GLY A 94 -1.22 -7.10 11.97
CA GLY A 94 -2.54 -7.65 12.26
C GLY A 94 -3.52 -7.44 11.10
N LYS A 95 -4.57 -6.64 11.34
CA LYS A 95 -5.58 -6.26 10.32
C LYS A 95 -5.27 -4.93 9.63
N ASN A 96 -4.07 -4.37 9.82
CA ASN A 96 -3.67 -3.12 9.18
C ASN A 96 -2.58 -3.41 8.15
N ILE A 97 -2.71 -2.83 6.97
CA ILE A 97 -1.71 -2.86 5.91
C ILE A 97 -1.26 -1.42 5.69
N ILE A 98 0.02 -1.16 5.90
CA ILE A 98 0.59 0.19 5.94
C ILE A 98 1.58 0.33 4.80
N PHE A 99 1.26 1.17 3.81
CA PHE A 99 2.18 1.56 2.75
C PHE A 99 3.09 2.69 3.23
N PHE A 100 4.40 2.50 3.14
CA PHE A 100 5.35 3.44 3.75
C PHE A 100 6.40 3.97 2.77
N ASP A 101 6.69 3.26 1.68
CA ASP A 101 7.75 3.67 0.76
C ASP A 101 7.46 3.25 -0.68
N TYR A 102 8.19 3.89 -1.61
CA TYR A 102 8.18 3.60 -3.03
C TYR A 102 9.59 3.71 -3.61
N LEU A 103 10.01 2.70 -4.38
CA LEU A 103 11.24 2.70 -5.19
C LEU A 103 10.90 2.61 -6.67
#